data_AF-A0A7X1WPE1-F1
#
_entry.id   AF-A0A7X1WPE1-F1
#
_cell.length_a   1.000
_cell.length_b   1.000
_cell.length_c   1.000
_cell.angle_alpha   90.00
_cell.angle_beta   90.00
_cell.angle_gamma   90.00
#
_symmetry.space_group_name_H-M   'P 1'
#
loop_
_entity.id
_entity.type
_entity.pdbx_description
1 polymer ?
#
loop_
_entity_poly.entity_id
_entity_poly.type
_entity_poly.pdbx_seq_one_letter_code
_entity_poly.pdbx_strand_id
1 'polypeptide(L)'
;MVTTQQLELLAPLSGVLMPLEQVPDPVFSSRLMGDGLCIDPTSQVLCAPLAGVISNLQHTGHAVSITDASGVQVLLHIGLDTVNLGGQGFTCLVEEGQQVVAGQALIEFDADYVAQHARSLLTLMLVVSGESITDVSGGEMLVEAGQPVLRVGEAAVQVSTQQAPSQGDTLFSLAIALPNPNGLHARPAAVFAQAAKGFAATIELHKHEQRINAKSLVAIMTLQTSHGDVVQVSATGEDAEQAIRVLSDLLVAGCGEAVTPAAQVATETTYAPAPEPVRVDDTLLRGVCASSGAVFGQVVQIAAQTLDYPEAGAGEAFERAQLQRALLEADTALDSLGREFSQGPQGQIFSAHRELLQDPSLLEQAYPLLASGKSAAFSWTAAVEANEKVFRNLGNAFLAERAQDLADVGQRVLKLILRVEDTVQTLPDNAILIADQLSPSQTAGLDTTKVVGFATVGGGATSHVAILARALGLPAMCGLPVHVLSLASGTPV
;
A
#
# COMPACT_ATOMS: atom_id res chain seq x y z
N MET A 1 25.59 -41.02 -10.58
CA MET A 1 24.33 -40.52 -11.16
C MET A 1 23.31 -40.57 -10.05
N VAL A 2 23.09 -39.45 -9.37
CA VAL A 2 21.94 -39.30 -8.48
C VAL A 2 20.87 -38.68 -9.37
N THR A 3 19.92 -39.49 -9.80
CA THR A 3 18.71 -39.01 -10.46
C THR A 3 17.90 -38.27 -9.40
N THR A 4 17.94 -36.94 -9.42
CA THR A 4 17.03 -36.09 -8.64
C THR A 4 15.61 -36.37 -9.13
N GLN A 5 14.83 -37.10 -8.33
CA GLN A 5 13.40 -37.28 -8.59
C GLN A 5 12.73 -35.93 -8.35
N GLN A 6 12.14 -35.36 -9.41
CA GLN A 6 11.29 -34.17 -9.30
C GLN A 6 9.99 -34.56 -8.60
N LEU A 7 9.57 -33.79 -7.60
CA LEU A 7 8.35 -34.04 -6.82
C LEU A 7 7.14 -33.47 -7.57
N GLU A 8 6.09 -34.27 -7.74
CA GLU A 8 4.84 -33.84 -8.38
C GLU A 8 3.74 -33.66 -7.33
N LEU A 9 2.97 -32.58 -7.45
CA LEU A 9 1.80 -32.29 -6.63
C LEU A 9 0.54 -32.53 -7.45
N LEU A 10 -0.38 -33.30 -6.86
CA LEU A 10 -1.66 -33.63 -7.44
C LEU A 10 -2.72 -32.59 -7.07
N ALA A 11 -3.73 -32.41 -7.91
CA ALA A 11 -4.88 -31.57 -7.62
C ALA A 11 -5.58 -32.08 -6.35
N PRO A 12 -5.68 -31.26 -5.29
CA PRO A 12 -6.31 -31.69 -4.04
C PRO A 12 -7.84 -31.74 -4.15
N LEU A 13 -8.43 -31.13 -5.19
CA LEU A 13 -9.85 -31.09 -5.49
C LEU A 13 -10.08 -31.15 -7.01
N SER A 14 -11.24 -31.63 -7.43
CA SER A 14 -11.75 -31.38 -8.77
C SER A 14 -12.30 -29.95 -8.84
N GLY A 15 -12.09 -29.25 -9.94
CA GLY A 15 -12.55 -27.87 -10.07
C GLY A 15 -11.90 -27.09 -11.22
N VAL A 16 -12.14 -25.78 -11.22
CA VAL A 16 -11.55 -24.85 -12.19
C VAL A 16 -10.23 -24.31 -11.63
N LEU A 17 -9.13 -24.55 -12.34
CA LEU A 17 -7.84 -23.94 -12.03
C LEU A 17 -7.85 -22.46 -12.37
N MET A 18 -7.31 -21.67 -11.45
CA MET A 18 -7.17 -20.24 -11.62
C MET A 18 -5.83 -19.73 -11.07
N PRO A 19 -5.23 -18.71 -11.72
CA PRO A 19 -4.00 -18.09 -11.23
C PRO A 19 -4.20 -17.47 -9.85
N LEU A 20 -3.16 -17.52 -9.00
CA LEU A 20 -3.20 -16.92 -7.67
C LEU A 20 -3.52 -15.42 -7.74
N GLU A 21 -3.10 -14.71 -8.79
CA GLU A 21 -3.34 -13.27 -8.98
C GLU A 21 -4.84 -12.92 -9.04
N GLN A 22 -5.70 -13.90 -9.35
CA GLN A 22 -7.16 -13.73 -9.41
C GLN A 22 -7.85 -14.01 -8.06
N VAL A 23 -7.11 -14.52 -7.06
CA VAL A 23 -7.65 -14.73 -5.72
C VAL A 23 -7.94 -13.35 -5.10
N PRO A 24 -9.17 -13.09 -4.62
CA PRO A 24 -9.54 -11.80 -4.06
C PRO A 24 -9.03 -11.64 -2.63
N ASP A 25 -7.78 -12.03 -2.36
CA ASP A 25 -7.07 -11.87 -1.09
C ASP A 25 -5.59 -11.58 -1.37
N PRO A 26 -5.07 -10.40 -0.96
CA PRO A 26 -3.71 -9.99 -1.26
C PRO A 26 -2.63 -10.90 -0.66
N VAL A 27 -2.88 -11.58 0.47
CA VAL A 27 -1.89 -12.48 1.09
C VAL A 27 -1.60 -13.64 0.15
N PHE A 28 -2.65 -14.17 -0.48
CA PHE A 28 -2.54 -15.28 -1.41
C PHE A 28 -2.20 -14.83 -2.83
N SER A 29 -2.78 -13.73 -3.32
CA SER A 29 -2.63 -13.30 -4.71
C SER A 29 -1.27 -12.70 -5.04
N SER A 30 -0.56 -12.20 -4.02
CA SER A 30 0.82 -11.72 -4.14
C SER A 30 1.87 -12.78 -3.85
N ARG A 31 1.45 -14.03 -3.61
CA ARG A 31 2.33 -15.18 -3.30
C ARG A 31 3.17 -14.99 -2.02
N LEU A 32 2.70 -14.16 -1.08
CA LEU A 32 3.41 -13.87 0.17
C LEU A 32 3.54 -15.10 1.09
N MET A 33 2.54 -15.97 1.11
CA MET A 33 2.54 -17.22 1.89
C MET A 33 3.31 -18.36 1.20
N GLY A 34 3.56 -18.25 -0.11
CA GLY A 34 4.08 -19.33 -0.94
C GLY A 34 3.53 -19.26 -2.37
N ASP A 35 4.22 -19.91 -3.31
CA ASP A 35 3.76 -20.01 -4.70
C ASP A 35 2.87 -21.25 -4.87
N GLY A 36 1.94 -21.24 -5.82
CA GLY A 36 0.99 -22.34 -5.95
C GLY A 36 -0.10 -22.06 -6.97
N LEU A 37 -1.28 -22.62 -6.68
CA LEU A 37 -2.47 -22.45 -7.51
C LEU A 37 -3.73 -22.34 -6.67
N CYS A 38 -4.77 -21.83 -7.30
CA CYS A 38 -6.11 -21.75 -6.74
C CYS A 38 -7.07 -22.63 -7.55
N ILE A 39 -7.99 -23.28 -6.86
CA ILE A 39 -9.05 -24.11 -7.44
C ILE A 39 -10.40 -23.55 -6.96
N ASP A 40 -11.29 -23.29 -7.91
CA ASP A 40 -12.73 -23.14 -7.62
C ASP A 40 -13.38 -24.53 -7.63
N PRO A 41 -13.71 -25.12 -6.47
CA PRO A 41 -13.91 -26.55 -6.36
C PRO A 41 -15.31 -27.01 -6.79
N THR A 42 -15.36 -28.16 -7.45
CA THR A 42 -16.58 -28.90 -7.79
C THR A 42 -16.73 -30.19 -6.98
N SER A 43 -15.68 -30.58 -6.25
CA SER A 43 -15.69 -31.67 -5.27
C SER A 43 -15.63 -31.14 -3.83
N GLN A 44 -16.13 -31.92 -2.87
CA GLN A 44 -16.28 -31.53 -1.46
C GLN A 44 -15.32 -32.27 -0.50
N VAL A 45 -14.33 -32.98 -1.04
CA VAL A 45 -13.36 -33.76 -0.26
C VAL A 45 -11.95 -33.33 -0.65
N LEU A 46 -11.29 -32.60 0.24
CA LEU A 46 -9.90 -32.17 0.06
C LEU A 46 -8.98 -33.38 0.25
N CYS A 47 -8.21 -33.72 -0.78
CA CYS A 47 -7.29 -34.83 -0.80
C CYS A 47 -5.83 -34.36 -0.71
N ALA A 48 -4.95 -35.23 -0.21
CA ALA A 48 -3.53 -34.98 -0.10
C ALA A 48 -2.88 -34.83 -1.50
N PRO A 49 -2.25 -33.69 -1.80
CA PRO A 49 -1.59 -33.48 -3.09
C PRO A 49 -0.27 -34.26 -3.21
N LEU A 50 0.29 -34.71 -2.09
CA LEU A 50 1.50 -35.51 -2.00
C LEU A 50 1.48 -36.43 -0.77
N ALA A 51 2.38 -37.41 -0.74
CA ALA A 51 2.64 -38.21 0.45
C ALA A 51 3.52 -37.44 1.44
N GLY A 52 3.25 -37.56 2.74
CA GLY A 52 3.99 -36.82 3.76
C GLY A 52 3.40 -36.98 5.15
N VAL A 53 3.81 -36.09 6.06
CA VAL A 53 3.27 -35.99 7.42
C VAL A 53 2.42 -34.73 7.51
N ILE A 54 1.26 -34.80 8.16
CA ILE A 54 0.45 -33.63 8.51
C ILE A 54 1.23 -32.79 9.52
N SER A 55 1.87 -31.72 9.05
CA SER A 55 2.74 -30.88 9.89
C SER A 55 1.98 -29.79 10.63
N ASN A 56 0.78 -29.44 10.16
CA ASN A 56 -0.12 -28.52 10.86
C ASN A 56 -1.56 -28.82 10.43
N LEU A 57 -2.47 -28.91 11.37
CA LEU A 57 -3.90 -28.99 11.11
C LEU A 57 -4.61 -27.90 11.92
N GLN A 58 -5.24 -26.95 11.22
CA GLN A 58 -5.93 -25.86 11.90
C GLN A 58 -7.11 -26.39 12.72
N HIS A 59 -7.28 -25.88 13.94
CA HIS A 59 -8.31 -26.40 14.87
C HIS A 59 -9.73 -26.31 14.30
N THR A 60 -10.00 -25.31 13.46
CA THR A 60 -11.29 -25.12 12.77
C THR A 60 -11.39 -25.90 11.45
N GLY A 61 -10.41 -26.73 11.09
CA GLY A 61 -10.48 -27.63 9.93
C GLY A 61 -10.45 -26.98 8.55
N HIS A 62 -10.23 -25.66 8.47
CA HIS A 62 -10.22 -24.91 7.20
C HIS A 62 -8.89 -24.99 6.44
N ALA A 63 -7.80 -25.36 7.10
CA ALA A 63 -6.48 -25.45 6.47
C ALA A 63 -5.65 -26.60 7.05
N VAL A 64 -4.79 -27.17 6.21
CA VAL A 64 -3.90 -28.28 6.56
C VAL A 64 -2.57 -28.15 5.81
N SER A 65 -1.46 -28.42 6.48
CA SER A 65 -0.12 -28.46 5.89
C SER A 65 0.42 -29.87 5.89
N ILE A 66 1.02 -30.27 4.76
CA ILE A 66 1.72 -31.55 4.59
C ILE A 66 3.19 -31.26 4.34
N THR A 67 4.08 -31.92 5.08
CA THR A 67 5.52 -31.90 4.82
C THR A 67 5.97 -33.26 4.33
N ASP A 68 6.62 -33.32 3.17
CA ASP A 68 7.10 -34.56 2.58
C ASP A 68 8.43 -35.04 3.22
N ALA A 69 8.97 -36.14 2.71
CA ALA A 69 10.25 -36.67 3.20
C ALA A 69 11.47 -35.82 2.78
N SER A 70 11.35 -34.96 1.77
CA SER A 70 12.42 -34.05 1.31
C SER A 70 12.41 -32.68 2.01
N GLY A 71 11.35 -32.38 2.77
CA GLY A 71 11.18 -31.14 3.53
C GLY A 71 10.27 -30.12 2.86
N VAL A 72 9.73 -30.42 1.68
CA VAL A 72 8.76 -29.57 0.97
C VAL A 72 7.47 -29.51 1.77
N GLN A 73 7.03 -28.30 2.11
CA GLN A 73 5.80 -28.04 2.84
C GLN A 73 4.74 -27.47 1.90
N VAL A 74 3.59 -28.15 1.85
CA VAL A 74 2.42 -27.75 1.07
C VAL A 74 1.29 -27.37 2.00
N LEU A 75 0.81 -26.12 1.91
CA LEU A 75 -0.36 -25.60 2.61
C LEU A 75 -1.60 -25.72 1.71
N LEU A 76 -2.64 -26.35 2.24
CA LEU A 76 -3.98 -26.38 1.65
C LEU A 76 -4.90 -25.51 2.50
N HIS A 77 -5.59 -24.56 1.87
CA HIS A 77 -6.51 -23.64 2.55
C HIS A 77 -7.86 -23.59 1.83
N ILE A 78 -8.93 -24.03 2.48
CA ILE A 78 -10.28 -24.13 1.90
C ILE A 78 -11.01 -22.80 2.12
N GLY A 79 -11.35 -22.10 1.03
CA GLY A 79 -12.06 -20.82 1.06
C GLY A 79 -11.23 -19.65 1.63
N LEU A 80 -11.76 -18.43 1.53
CA LEU A 80 -11.15 -17.21 2.09
C LEU A 80 -11.90 -16.74 3.33
N ASP A 81 -11.16 -16.32 4.35
CA ASP A 81 -11.69 -15.91 5.67
C ASP A 81 -12.49 -17.01 6.41
N THR A 82 -12.31 -18.29 6.03
CA THR A 82 -13.03 -19.46 6.56
C THR A 82 -12.67 -19.81 8.00
N VAL A 83 -11.55 -19.28 8.51
CA VAL A 83 -11.22 -19.31 9.94
C VAL A 83 -12.35 -18.74 10.81
N ASN A 84 -13.08 -17.74 10.30
CA ASN A 84 -14.19 -17.09 11.00
C ASN A 84 -15.43 -17.99 11.13
N LEU A 85 -15.51 -19.10 10.38
CA LEU A 85 -16.60 -20.08 10.49
C LEU A 85 -16.48 -20.97 11.72
N GLY A 86 -15.36 -20.89 12.46
CA GLY A 86 -15.21 -21.56 13.75
C GLY A 86 -15.38 -23.10 13.69
N GLY A 87 -15.05 -23.72 12.55
CA GLY A 87 -15.18 -25.16 12.33
C GLY A 87 -16.50 -25.61 11.70
N GLN A 88 -17.46 -24.70 11.49
CA GLN A 88 -18.71 -25.04 10.85
C GLN A 88 -18.51 -25.28 9.35
N GLY A 89 -19.01 -26.41 8.86
CA GLY A 89 -18.86 -26.81 7.46
C GLY A 89 -17.58 -27.58 7.14
N PHE A 90 -16.77 -27.97 8.13
CA PHE A 90 -15.56 -28.77 7.95
C PHE A 90 -15.57 -30.03 8.83
N THR A 91 -15.10 -31.15 8.28
CA THR A 91 -14.90 -32.43 8.99
C THR A 91 -13.50 -32.95 8.68
N CYS A 92 -12.60 -32.87 9.66
CA CYS A 92 -11.24 -33.40 9.53
C CYS A 92 -11.27 -34.94 9.58
N LEU A 93 -10.60 -35.58 8.61
CA LEU A 93 -10.45 -37.04 8.49
C LEU A 93 -9.06 -37.53 8.92
N VAL A 94 -8.18 -36.60 9.28
CA VAL A 94 -6.79 -36.84 9.68
C VAL A 94 -6.44 -36.06 10.94
N GLU A 95 -5.34 -36.45 11.58
CA GLU A 95 -4.79 -35.80 12.77
C GLU A 95 -3.38 -35.25 12.50
N GLU A 96 -2.97 -34.24 13.28
CA GLU A 96 -1.60 -33.70 13.22
C GLU A 96 -0.57 -34.79 13.56
N GLY A 97 0.54 -34.84 12.82
CA GLY A 97 1.57 -35.88 12.93
C GLY A 97 1.24 -37.19 12.20
N GLN A 98 0.05 -37.35 11.62
CA GLN A 98 -0.32 -38.53 10.84
C GLN A 98 0.45 -38.58 9.52
N GLN A 99 0.92 -39.77 9.13
CA GLN A 99 1.43 -40.03 7.78
C GLN A 99 0.27 -40.25 6.80
N VAL A 100 0.33 -39.58 5.65
CA VAL A 100 -0.66 -39.66 4.58
C VAL A 100 0.00 -40.02 3.25
N VAL A 101 -0.77 -40.69 2.39
CA VAL A 101 -0.37 -40.96 1.00
C VAL A 101 -1.04 -39.97 0.04
N ALA A 102 -0.43 -39.71 -1.11
CA ALA A 102 -1.03 -38.87 -2.14
C ALA A 102 -2.42 -39.39 -2.54
N GLY A 103 -3.39 -38.49 -2.67
CA GLY A 103 -4.79 -38.80 -2.96
C GLY A 103 -5.63 -39.20 -1.74
N GLN A 104 -5.04 -39.34 -0.55
CA GLN A 104 -5.81 -39.65 0.66
C GLN A 104 -6.72 -38.48 1.06
N ALA A 105 -7.95 -38.77 1.45
CA ALA A 105 -8.89 -37.75 1.95
C ALA A 105 -8.39 -37.15 3.28
N LEU A 106 -8.43 -35.81 3.37
CA LEU A 106 -7.96 -35.03 4.52
C LEU A 106 -9.10 -34.32 5.25
N ILE A 107 -9.91 -33.58 4.51
CA ILE A 107 -11.00 -32.76 5.05
C ILE A 107 -12.21 -32.88 4.13
N GLU A 108 -13.36 -33.24 4.68
CA GLU A 108 -14.66 -33.06 4.01
C GLU A 108 -15.20 -31.69 4.36
N PHE A 109 -15.76 -30.97 3.39
CA PHE A 109 -16.37 -29.66 3.63
C PHE A 109 -17.71 -29.49 2.91
N ASP A 110 -18.61 -28.71 3.50
CA ASP A 110 -19.88 -28.33 2.89
C ASP A 110 -19.65 -27.10 2.01
N ALA A 111 -19.52 -27.32 0.70
CA ALA A 111 -19.25 -26.28 -0.27
C ALA A 111 -20.36 -25.21 -0.30
N ASP A 112 -21.62 -25.62 -0.19
CA ASP A 112 -22.76 -24.70 -0.20
C ASP A 112 -22.74 -23.82 1.05
N TYR A 113 -22.43 -24.40 2.20
CA TYR A 113 -22.30 -23.65 3.45
C TYR A 113 -21.16 -22.64 3.39
N VAL A 114 -19.97 -23.08 2.97
CA VAL A 114 -18.78 -22.22 2.89
C VAL A 114 -19.00 -21.10 1.86
N ALA A 115 -19.59 -21.37 0.69
CA ALA A 115 -19.88 -20.36 -0.32
C ALA A 115 -20.88 -19.29 0.15
N GLN A 116 -21.79 -19.62 1.07
CA GLN A 116 -22.79 -18.69 1.61
C GLN A 116 -22.29 -17.86 2.80
N HIS A 117 -21.31 -18.37 3.56
CA HIS A 117 -20.92 -17.78 4.85
C HIS A 117 -19.47 -17.29 4.90
N ALA A 118 -18.62 -17.71 3.97
CA ALA A 118 -17.27 -17.20 3.80
C ALA A 118 -17.20 -16.16 2.69
N ARG A 119 -16.08 -15.43 2.63
CA ARG A 119 -15.84 -14.46 1.56
C ARG A 119 -15.74 -15.12 0.18
N SER A 120 -15.24 -16.36 0.14
CA SER A 120 -15.08 -17.13 -1.08
C SER A 120 -14.86 -18.62 -0.77
N LEU A 121 -15.24 -19.51 -1.69
CA LEU A 121 -14.97 -20.95 -1.64
C LEU A 121 -13.61 -21.35 -2.27
N LEU A 122 -12.95 -20.39 -2.92
CA LEU A 122 -11.67 -20.61 -3.59
C LEU A 122 -10.66 -21.30 -2.67
N THR A 123 -10.19 -22.46 -3.09
CA THR A 123 -9.30 -23.32 -2.32
C THR A 123 -7.88 -23.24 -2.87
N LEU A 124 -6.92 -23.02 -1.97
CA LEU A 124 -5.53 -22.77 -2.34
C LEU A 124 -4.67 -24.00 -2.06
N MET A 125 -3.73 -24.26 -2.95
CA MET A 125 -2.62 -25.18 -2.74
C MET A 125 -1.31 -24.43 -2.95
N LEU A 126 -0.55 -24.21 -1.88
CA LEU A 126 0.65 -23.39 -1.86
C LEU A 126 1.85 -24.19 -1.39
N VAL A 127 2.99 -24.04 -2.05
CA VAL A 127 4.30 -24.50 -1.60
C VAL A 127 4.93 -23.38 -0.78
N VAL A 128 5.11 -23.62 0.51
CA VAL A 128 5.49 -22.58 1.49
C VAL A 128 6.96 -22.73 1.97
N SER A 129 7.66 -23.75 1.49
CA SER A 129 9.07 -24.06 1.81
C SER A 129 10.08 -23.36 0.87
N GLY A 130 9.61 -22.62 -0.14
CA GLY A 130 10.43 -21.72 -0.97
C GLY A 130 11.02 -22.35 -2.25
N GLU A 131 10.63 -23.56 -2.61
CA GLU A 131 11.02 -24.22 -3.86
C GLU A 131 10.32 -23.62 -5.08
N SER A 132 10.98 -23.72 -6.24
CA SER A 132 10.36 -23.33 -7.51
C SER A 132 9.31 -24.34 -7.95
N ILE A 133 8.14 -23.84 -8.35
CA ILE A 133 7.08 -24.65 -8.93
C ILE A 133 6.99 -24.43 -10.44
N THR A 134 6.60 -25.47 -11.16
CA THR A 134 6.27 -25.40 -12.58
C THR A 134 4.87 -25.97 -12.77
N ASP A 135 4.01 -25.23 -13.48
CA ASP A 135 2.69 -25.72 -13.88
C ASP A 135 2.84 -26.87 -14.88
N VAL A 136 2.23 -28.02 -14.55
CA VAL A 136 2.18 -29.22 -15.40
C VAL A 136 0.76 -29.63 -15.79
N SER A 137 -0.24 -28.78 -15.52
CA SER A 137 -1.64 -28.99 -15.89
C SER A 137 -1.90 -29.01 -17.41
N GLY A 138 -0.89 -28.70 -18.22
CA GLY A 138 -1.00 -28.69 -19.68
C GLY A 138 -1.88 -27.56 -20.23
N GLY A 139 -2.21 -26.56 -19.41
CA GLY A 139 -3.12 -25.46 -19.77
C GLY A 139 -4.60 -25.84 -19.69
N GLU A 140 -4.93 -27.00 -19.12
CA GLU A 140 -6.32 -27.38 -18.84
C GLU A 140 -6.89 -26.52 -17.70
N MET A 141 -7.98 -25.81 -17.99
CA MET A 141 -8.65 -24.95 -17.00
C MET A 141 -9.50 -25.75 -16.01
N LEU A 142 -9.83 -27.00 -16.34
CA LEU A 142 -10.63 -27.89 -15.50
C LEU A 142 -9.76 -29.09 -15.12
N VAL A 143 -9.69 -29.39 -13.82
CA VAL A 143 -8.91 -30.52 -13.29
C VAL A 143 -9.77 -31.44 -12.45
N GLU A 144 -9.40 -32.71 -12.43
CA GLU A 144 -9.94 -33.73 -11.55
C GLU A 144 -8.99 -34.00 -10.38
N ALA A 145 -9.55 -34.25 -9.20
CA ALA A 145 -8.76 -34.59 -8.01
C ALA A 145 -7.80 -35.77 -8.31
N GLY A 146 -6.54 -35.62 -7.92
CA GLY A 146 -5.49 -36.60 -8.20
C GLY A 146 -4.76 -36.44 -9.54
N GLN A 147 -5.15 -35.49 -10.40
CA GLN A 147 -4.37 -35.15 -11.60
C GLN A 147 -3.11 -34.36 -11.24
N PRO A 148 -1.95 -34.58 -11.89
CA PRO A 148 -0.76 -33.77 -11.67
C PRO A 148 -0.98 -32.32 -12.12
N VAL A 149 -0.72 -31.36 -11.25
CA VAL A 149 -0.94 -29.92 -11.54
C VAL A 149 0.30 -29.07 -11.32
N LEU A 150 1.16 -29.40 -10.36
CA LEU A 150 2.44 -28.72 -10.15
C LEU A 150 3.59 -29.72 -10.09
N ARG A 151 4.75 -29.28 -10.52
CA ARG A 151 6.02 -29.95 -10.29
C ARG A 151 6.93 -29.05 -9.49
N VAL A 152 7.47 -29.57 -8.40
CA VAL A 152 8.41 -28.87 -7.51
C VAL A 152 9.83 -29.25 -7.92
N GLY A 153 10.65 -28.25 -8.20
CA GLY A 153 12.05 -28.40 -8.55
C GLY A 153 12.97 -27.75 -7.52
N GLU A 154 14.16 -28.32 -7.32
CA GLU A 154 15.27 -27.59 -6.69
C GLU A 154 15.54 -26.33 -7.50
N ALA A 155 15.71 -25.20 -6.82
CA ALA A 155 15.94 -23.89 -7.42
C ALA A 155 17.14 -23.94 -8.37
N ALA A 156 16.87 -24.19 -9.65
CA ALA A 156 17.79 -23.86 -10.71
C ALA A 156 17.80 -22.33 -10.76
N VAL A 157 18.88 -21.75 -10.24
CA VAL A 157 19.23 -20.34 -10.39
C VAL A 157 19.36 -20.05 -11.88
N GLN A 158 18.24 -19.79 -12.54
CA GLN A 158 18.21 -19.16 -13.86
C GLN A 158 18.21 -17.66 -13.63
N VAL A 159 19.43 -17.16 -13.53
CA VAL A 159 19.78 -15.75 -13.63
C VAL A 159 19.24 -15.21 -14.95
N SER A 160 18.09 -14.53 -14.89
CA SER A 160 17.78 -13.51 -15.89
C SER A 160 18.70 -12.34 -15.61
N THR A 161 19.70 -12.16 -16.47
CA THR A 161 20.73 -11.12 -16.37
C THR A 161 20.13 -9.72 -16.43
N GLN A 162 19.83 -9.15 -15.26
CA GLN A 162 20.00 -7.73 -15.01
C GLN A 162 21.08 -7.59 -13.94
N GLN A 163 22.13 -6.86 -14.32
CA GLN A 163 23.41 -6.76 -13.61
C GLN A 163 23.22 -6.33 -12.14
N ALA A 164 23.58 -7.21 -11.21
CA ALA A 164 23.88 -6.84 -9.83
C ALA A 164 25.32 -6.29 -9.75
N PRO A 165 25.59 -5.20 -9.02
CA PRO A 165 26.92 -4.92 -8.52
C PRO A 165 27.21 -5.83 -7.30
N SER A 166 28.35 -6.52 -7.37
CA SER A 166 29.16 -7.18 -6.33
C SER A 166 28.53 -7.60 -4.99
N GLN A 167 28.64 -8.92 -4.73
CA GLN A 167 28.53 -9.58 -3.42
C GLN A 167 29.36 -8.87 -2.34
N GLY A 168 28.68 -8.43 -1.28
CA GLY A 168 29.21 -8.31 0.07
C GLY A 168 28.35 -9.17 0.99
N ASP A 169 28.91 -9.64 2.11
CA ASP A 169 28.14 -10.38 3.11
C ASP A 169 26.98 -9.53 3.64
N THR A 170 25.77 -10.10 3.69
CA THR A 170 24.59 -9.44 4.30
C THR A 170 24.77 -9.42 5.81
N LEU A 171 24.85 -8.23 6.38
CA LEU A 171 24.96 -8.02 7.81
C LEU A 171 23.57 -7.84 8.42
N PHE A 172 23.41 -8.23 9.69
CA PHE A 172 22.17 -8.09 10.45
C PHE A 172 22.41 -7.36 11.78
N SER A 173 21.47 -6.52 12.18
CA SER A 173 21.44 -5.91 13.50
C SER A 173 21.02 -6.93 14.58
N LEU A 174 21.12 -6.53 15.84
CA LEU A 174 20.36 -7.20 16.90
C LEU A 174 18.86 -6.94 16.72
N ALA A 175 18.03 -7.77 17.35
CA ALA A 175 16.60 -7.57 17.44
C ALA A 175 16.28 -6.39 18.37
N ILE A 176 15.49 -5.42 17.89
CA ILE A 176 15.20 -4.15 18.57
C ILE A 176 13.70 -4.07 18.83
N ALA A 177 13.30 -3.94 20.09
CA ALA A 177 11.91 -3.64 20.44
C ALA A 177 11.63 -2.15 20.24
N LEU A 178 10.59 -1.83 19.46
CA LEU A 178 10.25 -0.46 19.12
C LEU A 178 9.71 0.31 20.35
N PRO A 179 10.33 1.45 20.71
CA PRO A 179 9.87 2.24 21.86
C PRO A 179 8.71 3.18 21.49
N ASN A 180 8.42 3.39 20.20
CA ASN A 180 7.39 4.30 19.71
C ASN A 180 5.98 3.81 20.10
N PRO A 181 5.12 4.65 20.70
CA PRO A 181 3.77 4.28 21.13
C PRO A 181 2.88 3.71 20.02
N ASN A 182 3.04 4.23 18.79
CA ASN A 182 2.30 3.80 17.60
C ASN A 182 3.22 3.10 16.57
N GLY A 183 4.36 2.55 17.00
CA GLY A 183 5.37 1.94 16.12
C GLY A 183 5.96 2.91 15.09
N LEU A 184 6.44 2.39 13.97
CA LEU A 184 6.96 3.17 12.84
C LEU A 184 5.81 3.68 11.96
N HIS A 185 5.03 4.61 12.50
CA HIS A 185 4.05 5.38 11.74
C HIS A 185 4.72 6.48 10.90
N ALA A 186 3.92 7.27 10.16
CA ALA A 186 4.38 8.18 9.12
C ALA A 186 5.62 9.04 9.46
N ARG A 187 5.75 9.55 10.70
CA ARG A 187 6.88 10.41 11.11
C ARG A 187 8.15 9.62 11.47
N PRO A 188 8.14 8.66 12.42
CA PRO A 188 9.32 7.83 12.70
C PRO A 188 9.73 6.97 11.49
N ALA A 189 8.77 6.48 10.68
CA ALA A 189 9.06 5.76 9.44
C ALA A 189 9.77 6.65 8.40
N ALA A 190 9.35 7.91 8.25
CA ALA A 190 10.00 8.88 7.37
C ALA A 190 11.45 9.16 7.78
N VAL A 191 11.68 9.42 9.07
CA VAL A 191 13.02 9.65 9.63
C VAL A 191 13.92 8.43 9.41
N PHE A 192 13.38 7.22 9.63
CA PHE A 192 14.11 5.97 9.39
C PHE A 192 14.43 5.75 7.90
N ALA A 193 13.43 5.89 7.02
CA ALA A 193 13.60 5.76 5.58
C ALA A 193 14.61 6.77 5.02
N GLN A 194 14.56 8.01 5.49
CA GLN A 194 15.47 9.07 5.07
C GLN A 194 16.91 8.77 5.50
N ALA A 195 17.10 8.26 6.72
CA ALA A 195 18.41 7.80 7.18
C ALA A 195 18.91 6.63 6.32
N ALA A 196 18.05 5.67 5.99
CA ALA A 196 18.40 4.52 5.15
C ALA A 196 18.76 4.91 3.72
N LYS A 197 18.09 5.91 3.13
CA LYS A 197 18.43 6.47 1.80
C LYS A 197 19.81 7.12 1.74
N GLY A 198 20.37 7.55 2.88
CA GLY A 198 21.72 8.12 2.97
C GLY A 198 22.84 7.13 2.68
N PHE A 199 22.54 5.84 2.62
CA PHE A 199 23.50 4.76 2.38
C PHE A 199 23.34 4.15 0.99
N ALA A 200 24.45 3.72 0.39
CA ALA A 200 24.48 3.01 -0.88
C ALA A 200 23.97 1.57 -0.75
N ALA A 201 24.18 0.93 0.41
CA ALA A 201 23.76 -0.44 0.70
C ALA A 201 22.27 -0.68 0.42
N THR A 202 21.94 -1.90 0.00
CA THR A 202 20.56 -2.41 0.04
C THR A 202 20.22 -2.69 1.49
N ILE A 203 19.15 -2.08 2.00
CA ILE A 203 18.78 -2.16 3.42
C ILE A 203 17.35 -2.66 3.50
N GLU A 204 17.12 -3.67 4.34
CA GLU A 204 15.80 -4.21 4.60
C GLU A 204 15.47 -4.11 6.10
N LEU A 205 14.20 -3.88 6.40
CA LEU A 205 13.66 -3.94 7.75
C LEU A 205 12.81 -5.21 7.88
N HIS A 206 13.03 -5.95 8.94
CA HIS A 206 12.41 -7.24 9.20
C HIS A 206 11.51 -7.14 10.42
N LYS A 207 10.31 -7.72 10.33
CA LYS A 207 9.37 -7.91 11.43
C LYS A 207 8.77 -9.31 11.30
N HIS A 208 9.13 -10.22 12.20
CA HIS A 208 8.82 -11.66 12.05
C HIS A 208 9.36 -12.20 10.71
N GLU A 209 8.48 -12.72 9.83
CA GLU A 209 8.85 -13.22 8.49
C GLU A 209 8.71 -12.15 7.39
N GLN A 210 8.18 -10.97 7.72
CA GLN A 210 8.06 -9.87 6.77
C GLN A 210 9.40 -9.15 6.63
N ARG A 211 9.87 -9.00 5.39
CA ARG A 211 11.00 -8.14 5.02
C ARG A 211 10.52 -7.06 4.07
N ILE A 212 10.91 -5.82 4.32
CA ILE A 212 10.55 -4.69 3.45
C ILE A 212 11.77 -3.85 3.14
N ASN A 213 11.73 -3.13 2.02
CA ASN A 213 12.75 -2.17 1.67
C ASN A 213 12.77 -1.02 2.69
N ALA A 214 13.84 -0.93 3.49
CA ALA A 214 13.98 0.08 4.54
C ALA A 214 14.13 1.51 4.01
N LYS A 215 14.30 1.68 2.68
CA LYS A 215 14.32 2.98 2.01
C LYS A 215 12.93 3.42 1.53
N SER A 216 11.94 2.53 1.54
CA SER A 216 10.56 2.84 1.17
C SER A 216 9.74 3.16 2.42
N LEU A 217 9.28 4.40 2.50
CA LEU A 217 8.36 4.86 3.52
C LEU A 217 7.05 4.06 3.43
N VAL A 218 6.53 3.86 2.22
CA VAL A 218 5.31 3.08 1.98
C VAL A 218 5.48 1.67 2.53
N ALA A 219 6.59 0.99 2.19
CA ALA A 219 6.85 -0.39 2.61
C ALA A 219 7.12 -0.52 4.13
N ILE A 220 7.72 0.48 4.78
CA ILE A 220 7.84 0.47 6.26
C ILE A 220 6.46 0.56 6.91
N MET A 221 5.59 1.41 6.36
CA MET A 221 4.26 1.62 6.93
C MET A 221 3.33 0.41 6.73
N THR A 222 3.56 -0.43 5.70
CA THR A 222 2.79 -1.67 5.51
C THR A 222 3.10 -2.75 6.56
N LEU A 223 4.23 -2.66 7.29
CA LEU A 223 4.53 -3.58 8.41
C LEU A 223 3.58 -3.40 9.60
N GLN A 224 2.82 -2.30 9.64
CA GLN A 224 1.87 -1.96 10.71
C GLN A 224 2.48 -2.21 12.10
N THR A 225 3.67 -1.67 12.33
CA THR A 225 4.38 -1.87 13.60
C THR A 225 3.68 -1.15 14.74
N SER A 226 3.76 -1.73 15.94
CA SER A 226 3.20 -1.20 17.19
C SER A 226 4.27 -1.09 18.27
N HIS A 227 3.94 -0.41 19.39
CA HIS A 227 4.84 -0.35 20.54
C HIS A 227 5.23 -1.73 21.03
N GLY A 228 6.53 -1.97 21.18
CA GLY A 228 7.09 -3.24 21.65
C GLY A 228 7.27 -4.30 20.56
N ASP A 229 6.85 -4.05 19.31
CA ASP A 229 7.15 -4.95 18.20
C ASP A 229 8.67 -5.05 18.01
N VAL A 230 9.14 -6.26 17.74
CA VAL A 230 10.55 -6.56 17.56
C VAL A 230 10.89 -6.51 16.07
N VAL A 231 11.86 -5.66 15.72
CA VAL A 231 12.34 -5.49 14.35
C VAL A 231 13.84 -5.75 14.24
N GLN A 232 14.31 -6.08 13.05
CA GLN A 232 15.73 -6.27 12.74
C GLN A 232 16.08 -5.57 11.43
N VAL A 233 17.26 -4.96 11.33
CA VAL A 233 17.75 -4.32 10.12
C VAL A 233 18.78 -5.22 9.46
N SER A 234 18.65 -5.47 8.16
CA SER A 234 19.71 -6.09 7.37
C SER A 234 20.26 -5.10 6.35
N ALA A 235 21.55 -5.21 6.03
CA ALA A 235 22.18 -4.39 5.01
C ALA A 235 23.22 -5.17 4.22
N THR A 236 23.27 -4.92 2.91
CA THR A 236 24.25 -5.51 1.98
C THR A 236 24.87 -4.40 1.12
N GLY A 237 26.19 -4.23 1.18
CA GLY A 237 26.92 -3.20 0.44
C GLY A 237 28.15 -2.69 1.19
N GLU A 238 28.91 -1.80 0.56
CA GLU A 238 30.19 -1.28 1.10
C GLU A 238 30.03 -0.52 2.43
N ASP A 239 28.88 0.11 2.65
CA ASP A 239 28.54 0.87 3.85
C ASP A 239 27.54 0.14 4.77
N ALA A 240 27.34 -1.18 4.59
CA ALA A 240 26.36 -1.97 5.33
C ALA A 240 26.58 -1.94 6.86
N GLU A 241 27.82 -2.03 7.33
CA GLU A 241 28.12 -2.01 8.76
C GLU A 241 27.78 -0.65 9.39
N GLN A 242 28.08 0.44 8.68
CA GLN A 242 27.76 1.79 9.12
C GLN A 242 26.24 2.03 9.10
N ALA A 243 25.56 1.55 8.06
CA ALA A 243 24.11 1.62 7.93
C ALA A 243 23.40 0.92 9.11
N ILE A 244 23.81 -0.31 9.45
CA ILE A 244 23.23 -1.07 10.57
C ILE A 244 23.41 -0.33 11.89
N ARG A 245 24.61 0.20 12.18
CA ARG A 245 24.85 0.93 13.44
C ARG A 245 23.95 2.15 13.56
N VAL A 246 23.95 3.02 12.54
CA VAL A 246 23.17 4.27 12.54
C VAL A 246 21.67 4.00 12.61
N LEU A 247 21.17 3.04 11.83
CA LEU A 247 19.74 2.72 11.80
C LEU A 247 19.27 2.03 13.08
N SER A 248 20.10 1.18 13.68
CA SER A 248 19.79 0.55 14.98
C SER A 248 19.70 1.59 16.09
N ASP A 249 20.67 2.51 16.15
CA ASP A 249 20.68 3.60 17.14
C ASP A 249 19.46 4.50 16.96
N LEU A 250 19.06 4.76 15.72
CA LEU A 250 17.90 5.58 15.40
C LEU A 250 16.58 4.92 15.84
N LEU A 251 16.42 3.60 15.66
CA LEU A 251 15.27 2.84 16.15
C LEU A 251 15.19 2.85 17.68
N VAL A 252 16.33 2.66 18.36
CA VAL A 252 16.40 2.72 19.84
C VAL A 252 16.07 4.12 20.35
N ALA A 253 16.46 5.17 19.63
CA ALA A 253 16.15 6.56 19.96
C ALA A 253 14.71 6.99 19.60
N GLY A 254 13.88 6.09 19.05
CA GLY A 254 12.49 6.38 18.68
C GLY A 254 12.34 7.19 17.38
N CYS A 255 13.36 7.21 16.51
CA CYS A 255 13.33 7.87 15.20
C CYS A 255 12.87 9.34 15.24
N GLY A 256 13.34 10.10 16.25
CA GLY A 256 13.01 11.52 16.41
C GLY A 256 11.68 11.80 17.13
N GLU A 257 11.02 10.77 17.67
CA GLU A 257 9.88 10.90 18.58
C GLU A 257 10.35 10.87 20.05
N ALA A 258 9.76 11.70 20.91
CA ALA A 258 10.09 11.72 22.33
C ALA A 258 9.50 10.49 23.03
N VAL A 259 10.34 9.47 23.26
CA VAL A 259 9.96 8.23 23.93
C VAL A 259 10.08 8.35 25.44
N THR A 260 8.95 8.22 26.14
CA THR A 260 8.83 8.29 27.61
C THR A 260 8.27 6.96 28.13
N PRO A 261 8.74 6.40 29.26
CA PRO A 261 8.12 5.20 29.83
C PRO A 261 6.66 5.50 30.21
N ALA A 262 5.78 4.58 29.83
CA ALA A 262 4.33 4.72 29.83
C ALA A 262 3.74 5.42 31.06
N ALA A 263 2.97 6.48 30.80
CA ALA A 263 1.82 6.86 31.62
C ALA A 263 0.56 6.56 30.79
N GLN A 264 -0.31 5.72 31.34
CA GLN A 264 -1.66 5.53 30.81
C GLN A 264 -2.39 6.86 30.80
N VAL A 265 -2.92 7.25 29.64
CA VAL A 265 -4.06 8.14 29.57
C VAL A 265 -5.09 7.49 28.65
N ALA A 266 -6.09 6.89 29.28
CA ALA A 266 -7.40 6.78 28.70
C ALA A 266 -7.99 8.19 28.59
N THR A 267 -8.48 8.54 27.40
CA THR A 267 -9.78 9.20 27.25
C THR A 267 -10.26 8.95 25.83
N GLU A 268 -11.23 8.05 25.70
CA GLU A 268 -12.26 8.15 24.69
C GLU A 268 -12.87 9.56 24.79
N THR A 269 -12.71 10.36 23.75
CA THR A 269 -13.61 11.49 23.54
C THR A 269 -14.89 10.94 22.94
N THR A 270 -15.90 10.80 23.78
CA THR A 270 -17.31 10.71 23.37
C THR A 270 -17.59 11.79 22.33
N TYR A 271 -17.92 11.37 21.11
CA TYR A 271 -18.51 12.25 20.10
C TYR A 271 -19.89 12.67 20.60
N ALA A 272 -20.07 13.96 20.89
CA ALA A 272 -21.39 14.51 21.16
C ALA A 272 -22.24 14.37 19.88
N PRO A 273 -23.54 14.02 19.98
CA PRO A 273 -24.39 13.97 18.80
C PRO A 273 -24.46 15.36 18.16
N ALA A 274 -24.33 15.39 16.84
CA ALA A 274 -24.49 16.59 16.03
C ALA A 274 -25.84 17.27 16.37
N PRO A 275 -25.89 18.60 16.52
CA PRO A 275 -27.18 19.29 16.66
C PRO A 275 -27.97 19.12 15.35
N GLU A 276 -29.28 18.87 15.50
CA GLU A 276 -30.21 18.84 14.37
C GLU A 276 -30.15 20.16 13.58
N PRO A 277 -30.35 20.13 12.25
CA PRO A 277 -30.31 21.33 11.45
C PRO A 277 -31.48 22.25 11.80
N VAL A 278 -31.17 23.36 12.45
CA VAL A 278 -32.03 24.54 12.49
C VAL A 278 -32.21 25.02 11.05
N ARG A 279 -33.46 25.22 10.61
CA ARG A 279 -33.76 25.86 9.32
C ARG A 279 -33.06 27.22 9.26
N VAL A 280 -32.19 27.39 8.27
CA VAL A 280 -31.52 28.66 7.95
C VAL A 280 -31.89 29.01 6.51
N ASP A 281 -32.15 30.28 6.24
CA ASP A 281 -32.35 30.85 4.90
C ASP A 281 -31.48 30.18 3.83
N ASP A 282 -32.05 29.94 2.64
CA ASP A 282 -31.38 29.30 1.47
C ASP A 282 -30.11 30.04 0.98
N THR A 283 -29.71 31.15 1.63
CA THR A 283 -28.55 31.99 1.30
C THR A 283 -27.40 31.90 2.31
N LEU A 284 -27.58 31.29 3.50
CA LEU A 284 -26.54 31.23 4.54
C LEU A 284 -25.94 29.83 4.66
N LEU A 285 -24.69 29.69 4.20
CA LEU A 285 -23.92 28.46 4.27
C LEU A 285 -23.06 28.42 5.53
N ARG A 286 -23.02 27.25 6.20
CA ARG A 286 -22.22 27.03 7.41
C ARG A 286 -21.25 25.88 7.19
N GLY A 287 -20.02 26.06 7.64
CA GLY A 287 -18.97 25.05 7.61
C GLY A 287 -18.08 25.15 8.85
N VAL A 288 -16.97 24.41 8.82
CA VAL A 288 -15.90 24.43 9.81
C VAL A 288 -14.93 25.55 9.47
N CYS A 289 -14.68 26.45 10.42
CA CYS A 289 -13.68 27.50 10.27
C CYS A 289 -12.27 26.89 10.21
N ALA A 290 -11.62 26.98 9.06
CA ALA A 290 -10.25 26.54 8.86
C ALA A 290 -9.26 27.67 9.17
N SER A 291 -9.51 28.89 8.67
CA SER A 291 -8.70 30.07 8.92
C SER A 291 -9.60 31.28 9.16
N SER A 292 -9.36 31.99 10.26
CA SER A 292 -10.23 33.08 10.70
C SER A 292 -10.06 34.34 9.85
N GLY A 293 -11.18 34.98 9.51
CA GLY A 293 -11.24 36.31 8.94
C GLY A 293 -12.57 36.53 8.24
N ALA A 294 -12.77 37.72 7.68
CA ALA A 294 -13.98 38.08 6.96
C ALA A 294 -13.60 38.80 5.66
N VAL A 295 -14.11 38.30 4.54
CA VAL A 295 -13.83 38.80 3.20
C VAL A 295 -15.10 38.83 2.38
N PHE A 296 -15.13 39.72 1.40
CA PHE A 296 -16.16 39.80 0.38
C PHE A 296 -15.50 39.67 -0.98
N GLY A 297 -16.10 38.89 -1.87
CA GLY A 297 -15.46 38.59 -3.13
C GLY A 297 -16.38 37.93 -4.15
N GLN A 298 -15.78 37.53 -5.26
CA GLN A 298 -16.46 36.86 -6.36
C GLN A 298 -16.11 35.37 -6.34
N VAL A 299 -17.12 34.52 -6.38
CA VAL A 299 -16.93 33.06 -6.46
C VAL A 299 -16.15 32.72 -7.73
N VAL A 300 -15.12 31.89 -7.57
CA VAL A 300 -14.46 31.20 -8.67
C VAL A 300 -14.46 29.72 -8.36
N GLN A 301 -15.17 28.94 -9.18
CA GLN A 301 -15.17 27.48 -9.02
C GLN A 301 -13.89 26.86 -9.56
N ILE A 302 -13.23 26.08 -8.70
CA ILE A 302 -12.11 25.23 -9.08
C ILE A 302 -12.65 23.81 -9.23
N ALA A 303 -12.83 23.39 -10.48
CA ALA A 303 -13.16 22.02 -10.81
C ALA A 303 -11.89 21.16 -10.87
N ALA A 304 -12.01 19.87 -10.50
CA ALA A 304 -10.97 18.90 -10.75
C ALA A 304 -10.73 18.81 -12.27
N GLN A 305 -9.48 19.05 -12.70
CA GLN A 305 -9.11 18.90 -14.10
C GLN A 305 -8.88 17.42 -14.41
N THR A 306 -9.66 16.87 -15.33
CA THR A 306 -9.34 15.57 -15.93
C THR A 306 -8.25 15.79 -16.97
N LEU A 307 -7.08 15.19 -16.75
CA LEU A 307 -5.97 15.26 -17.70
C LEU A 307 -6.01 14.04 -18.61
N ASP A 308 -6.19 14.29 -19.91
CA ASP A 308 -6.16 13.22 -20.92
C ASP A 308 -4.71 12.90 -21.29
N TYR A 309 -4.38 11.61 -21.33
CA TYR A 309 -3.07 11.13 -21.73
C TYR A 309 -3.15 9.77 -22.45
N PRO A 310 -2.27 9.51 -23.44
CA PRO A 310 -2.28 8.25 -24.17
C PRO A 310 -1.77 7.10 -23.31
N GLU A 311 -2.37 5.92 -23.44
CA GLU A 311 -1.89 4.70 -22.78
C GLU A 311 -0.60 4.18 -23.42
N ALA A 312 -0.51 4.21 -24.74
CA ALA A 312 0.68 3.78 -25.49
C ALA A 312 1.77 4.87 -25.49
N GLY A 313 3.01 4.47 -25.23
CA GLY A 313 4.17 5.37 -25.20
C GLY A 313 4.92 5.43 -26.53
N ALA A 314 5.83 6.39 -26.64
CA ALA A 314 6.75 6.58 -27.77
C ALA A 314 8.07 5.77 -27.64
N GLY A 315 8.07 4.73 -26.78
CA GLY A 315 9.20 3.83 -26.53
C GLY A 315 9.83 4.01 -25.14
N GLU A 316 10.26 2.89 -24.53
CA GLU A 316 10.69 2.83 -23.12
C GLU A 316 11.73 3.91 -22.76
N ALA A 317 12.80 4.06 -23.55
CA ALA A 317 13.88 5.00 -23.24
C ALA A 317 13.42 6.46 -23.22
N PHE A 318 12.53 6.84 -24.15
CA PHE A 318 11.97 8.19 -24.22
C PHE A 318 11.04 8.46 -23.03
N GLU A 319 10.12 7.53 -22.76
CA GLU A 319 9.16 7.65 -21.68
C GLU A 319 9.83 7.64 -20.30
N ARG A 320 10.85 6.80 -20.12
CA ARG A 320 11.65 6.77 -18.88
C ARG A 320 12.38 8.08 -18.64
N ALA A 321 12.99 8.68 -19.68
CA ALA A 321 13.64 9.98 -19.58
C ALA A 321 12.63 11.09 -19.24
N GLN A 322 11.44 11.05 -19.82
CA GLN A 322 10.34 11.99 -19.52
C GLN A 322 9.89 11.89 -18.06
N LEU A 323 9.69 10.67 -17.54
CA LEU A 323 9.33 10.44 -16.15
C LEU A 323 10.43 10.94 -15.20
N GLN A 324 11.69 10.57 -15.43
CA GLN A 324 12.81 11.00 -14.58
C GLN A 324 12.97 12.53 -14.54
N ARG A 325 12.81 13.19 -15.69
CA ARG A 325 12.83 14.65 -15.78
C ARG A 325 11.70 15.27 -14.95
N ALA A 326 10.48 14.76 -15.08
CA ALA A 326 9.33 15.25 -14.34
C ALA A 326 9.47 15.06 -12.82
N LEU A 327 10.03 13.92 -12.38
CA LEU A 327 10.31 13.66 -10.97
C LEU A 327 11.34 14.64 -10.39
N LEU A 328 12.42 14.93 -11.14
CA LEU A 328 13.43 15.89 -10.72
C LEU A 328 12.88 17.32 -10.64
N GLU A 329 12.07 17.73 -11.63
CA GLU A 329 11.38 19.03 -11.64
C GLU A 329 10.40 19.13 -10.45
N ALA A 330 9.64 18.08 -10.16
CA ALA A 330 8.73 18.02 -9.02
C ALA A 330 9.45 18.11 -7.67
N ASP A 331 10.55 17.37 -7.50
CA ASP A 331 11.34 17.40 -6.26
C ASP A 331 11.92 18.79 -5.99
N THR A 332 12.45 19.44 -7.03
CA THR A 332 12.98 20.81 -6.94
C THR A 332 11.88 21.80 -6.57
N ALA A 333 10.69 21.67 -7.16
CA ALA A 333 9.55 22.54 -6.84
C ALA A 333 9.08 22.35 -5.39
N LEU A 334 8.96 21.11 -4.92
CA LEU A 334 8.59 20.82 -3.53
C LEU A 334 9.65 21.31 -2.53
N ASP A 335 10.93 21.22 -2.87
CA ASP A 335 12.02 21.77 -2.06
C ASP A 335 11.93 23.30 -1.95
N SER A 336 11.63 24.00 -3.06
CA SER A 336 11.41 25.45 -3.02
C SER A 336 10.23 25.84 -2.14
N LEU A 337 9.10 25.13 -2.23
CA LEU A 337 7.92 25.35 -1.39
C LEU A 337 8.24 25.07 0.09
N GLY A 338 8.96 23.98 0.39
CA GLY A 338 9.39 23.66 1.75
C GLY A 338 10.25 24.77 2.37
N ARG A 339 11.12 25.42 1.59
CA ARG A 339 11.94 26.55 2.04
C ARG A 339 11.12 27.82 2.24
N GLU A 340 10.15 28.09 1.37
CA GLU A 340 9.24 29.24 1.49
C GLU A 340 8.42 29.17 2.80
N PHE A 341 7.95 27.97 3.15
CA PHE A 341 7.17 27.71 4.37
C PHE A 341 8.02 27.20 5.55
N SER A 342 9.34 27.45 5.54
CA SER A 342 10.29 26.89 6.52
C SER A 342 10.11 27.36 7.97
N GLN A 343 9.40 28.48 8.20
CA GLN A 343 9.23 29.11 9.51
C GLN A 343 8.07 28.52 10.35
N GLY A 344 7.58 27.32 10.03
CA GLY A 344 6.51 26.69 10.80
C GLY A 344 6.26 25.22 10.44
N PRO A 345 5.25 24.58 11.06
CA PRO A 345 4.87 23.19 10.79
C PRO A 345 4.47 22.93 9.31
N GLN A 346 4.22 23.99 8.54
CA GLN A 346 3.88 23.95 7.11
C GLN A 346 4.99 23.32 6.25
N GLY A 347 6.26 23.65 6.51
CA GLY A 347 7.38 23.10 5.74
C GLY A 347 7.50 21.57 5.86
N GLN A 348 6.99 20.99 6.95
CA GLN A 348 6.96 19.53 7.14
C GLN A 348 6.00 18.84 6.17
N ILE A 349 4.96 19.52 5.69
CA ILE A 349 4.02 18.99 4.69
C ILE A 349 4.78 18.70 3.39
N PHE A 350 5.53 19.69 2.89
CA PHE A 350 6.30 19.54 1.65
C PHE A 350 7.50 18.61 1.80
N SER A 351 8.12 18.55 2.97
CA SER A 351 9.13 17.52 3.28
C SER A 351 8.53 16.12 3.12
N ALA A 352 7.33 15.89 3.67
CA ALA A 352 6.69 14.59 3.59
C ALA A 352 6.19 14.26 2.17
N HIS A 353 5.78 15.28 1.39
CA HIS A 353 5.49 15.11 -0.04
C HIS A 353 6.73 14.67 -0.83
N ARG A 354 7.92 15.20 -0.51
CA ARG A 354 9.17 14.75 -1.13
C ARG A 354 9.53 13.33 -0.75
N GLU A 355 9.29 12.94 0.50
CA GLU A 355 9.52 11.55 0.94
C GLU A 355 8.66 10.56 0.15
N LEU A 356 7.38 10.90 -0.07
CA LEU A 356 6.47 10.12 -0.91
C LEU A 356 6.91 10.13 -2.39
N LEU A 357 7.28 11.28 -2.94
CA LEU A 357 7.76 11.41 -4.33
C LEU A 357 8.98 10.53 -4.59
N GLN A 358 9.90 10.47 -3.62
CA GLN A 358 11.14 9.71 -3.70
C GLN A 358 11.00 8.27 -3.21
N ASP A 359 9.78 7.78 -3.00
CA ASP A 359 9.57 6.39 -2.58
C ASP A 359 9.91 5.42 -3.73
N PRO A 360 10.81 4.45 -3.52
CA PRO A 360 11.20 3.50 -4.57
C PRO A 360 10.03 2.70 -5.14
N SER A 361 8.99 2.43 -4.35
CA SER A 361 7.83 1.60 -4.76
C SER A 361 7.09 2.20 -5.96
N LEU A 362 7.08 3.53 -6.11
CA LEU A 362 6.47 4.20 -7.25
C LEU A 362 7.21 3.86 -8.55
N LEU A 363 8.55 3.84 -8.52
CA LEU A 363 9.37 3.49 -9.67
C LEU A 363 9.39 1.98 -9.94
N GLU A 364 9.40 1.17 -8.88
CA GLU A 364 9.27 -0.30 -8.98
C GLU A 364 7.97 -0.72 -9.68
N GLN A 365 6.89 0.05 -9.52
CA GLN A 365 5.62 -0.19 -10.22
C GLN A 365 5.55 0.48 -11.61
N ALA A 366 6.14 1.68 -11.78
CA ALA A 366 6.07 2.40 -13.06
C ALA A 366 7.00 1.80 -14.14
N TYR A 367 8.21 1.35 -13.78
CA TYR A 367 9.19 0.86 -14.75
C TYR A 367 8.77 -0.39 -15.54
N PRO A 368 8.14 -1.41 -14.94
CA PRO A 368 7.59 -2.54 -15.70
C PRO A 368 6.56 -2.12 -16.76
N LEU A 369 5.71 -1.14 -16.45
CA LEU A 369 4.73 -0.62 -17.40
C LEU A 369 5.39 0.10 -18.57
N LEU A 370 6.43 0.91 -18.31
CA LEU A 370 7.24 1.53 -19.35
C LEU A 370 7.91 0.49 -20.27
N ALA A 371 8.48 -0.57 -19.69
CA ALA A 371 9.10 -1.66 -20.43
C ALA A 371 8.09 -2.41 -21.32
N SER A 372 6.82 -2.48 -20.89
CA SER A 372 5.71 -3.03 -21.70
C SER A 372 5.18 -2.10 -22.80
N GLY A 373 5.79 -0.92 -22.98
CA GLY A 373 5.44 0.04 -24.04
C GLY A 373 4.37 1.07 -23.65
N LYS A 374 4.05 1.21 -22.37
CA LYS A 374 3.12 2.24 -21.88
C LYS A 374 3.79 3.61 -21.80
N SER A 375 2.99 4.68 -21.86
CA SER A 375 3.50 6.05 -21.71
C SER A 375 3.94 6.35 -20.28
N ALA A 376 4.76 7.39 -20.10
CA ALA A 376 5.18 7.88 -18.80
C ALA A 376 3.99 8.32 -17.94
N ALA A 377 3.03 9.02 -18.55
CA ALA A 377 1.83 9.50 -17.88
C ALA A 377 0.97 8.34 -17.36
N PHE A 378 0.72 7.33 -18.21
CA PHE A 378 -0.04 6.15 -17.82
C PHE A 378 0.66 5.35 -16.72
N SER A 379 1.95 5.05 -16.91
CA SER A 379 2.73 4.24 -15.98
C SER A 379 2.85 4.89 -14.60
N TRP A 380 3.05 6.21 -14.58
CA TRP A 380 3.09 6.99 -13.35
C TRP A 380 1.74 7.00 -12.63
N THR A 381 0.65 7.32 -13.33
CA THR A 381 -0.68 7.36 -12.71
C THR A 381 -1.07 5.98 -12.16
N ALA A 382 -0.81 4.90 -12.89
CA ALA A 382 -1.08 3.54 -12.42
C ALA A 382 -0.29 3.20 -11.14
N ALA A 383 0.99 3.59 -11.06
CA ALA A 383 1.81 3.39 -9.87
C ALA A 383 1.31 4.20 -8.66
N VAL A 384 0.90 5.45 -8.88
CA VAL A 384 0.30 6.30 -7.83
C VAL A 384 -1.00 5.68 -7.33
N GLU A 385 -1.90 5.29 -8.24
CA GLU A 385 -3.20 4.69 -7.88
C GLU A 385 -3.06 3.37 -7.11
N ALA A 386 -2.10 2.52 -7.51
CA ALA A 386 -1.82 1.27 -6.82
C ALA A 386 -1.33 1.51 -5.39
N ASN A 387 -0.41 2.45 -5.18
CA ASN A 387 0.06 2.83 -3.85
C ASN A 387 -1.03 3.54 -3.01
N GLU A 388 -1.87 4.36 -3.64
CA GLU A 388 -3.01 5.00 -2.97
C GLU A 388 -4.03 3.96 -2.47
N LYS A 389 -4.28 2.91 -3.26
CA LYS A 389 -5.12 1.76 -2.84
C LYS A 389 -4.54 1.04 -1.63
N VAL A 390 -3.21 0.86 -1.57
CA VAL A 390 -2.55 0.28 -0.38
C VAL A 390 -2.86 1.13 0.86
N PHE A 391 -2.66 2.44 0.79
CA PHE A 391 -2.96 3.33 1.93
C PHE A 391 -4.42 3.31 2.36
N ARG A 392 -5.36 3.29 1.40
CA ARG A 392 -6.81 3.22 1.70
C ARG A 392 -7.20 1.89 2.35
N ASN A 393 -6.62 0.77 1.91
CA ASN A 393 -6.97 -0.56 2.41
C ASN A 393 -6.46 -0.83 3.82
N LEU A 394 -5.46 -0.08 4.30
CA LEU A 394 -4.92 -0.20 5.67
C LEU A 394 -5.79 0.50 6.73
N GLY A 395 -6.84 1.25 6.34
CA GLY A 395 -8.01 1.55 7.17
C GLY A 395 -7.88 2.58 8.31
N ASN A 396 -6.77 3.30 8.44
CA ASN A 396 -6.58 4.34 9.48
C ASN A 396 -6.69 5.77 8.91
N ALA A 397 -7.29 6.70 9.67
CA ALA A 397 -7.40 8.12 9.32
C ALA A 397 -6.06 8.77 8.92
N PHE A 398 -4.96 8.42 9.60
CA PHE A 398 -3.62 8.92 9.24
C PHE A 398 -3.13 8.42 7.87
N LEU A 399 -3.56 7.22 7.45
CA LEU A 399 -3.18 6.64 6.16
C LEU A 399 -4.06 7.17 5.03
N ALA A 400 -5.31 7.54 5.33
CA ALA A 400 -6.20 8.22 4.39
C ALA A 400 -5.65 9.60 3.98
N GLU A 401 -5.10 10.37 4.93
CA GLU A 401 -4.42 11.64 4.62
C GLU A 401 -3.18 11.41 3.73
N ARG A 402 -2.45 10.30 3.93
CA ARG A 402 -1.30 9.94 3.11
C ARG A 402 -1.65 9.52 1.69
N ALA A 403 -2.78 8.84 1.52
CA ALA A 403 -3.34 8.57 0.19
C ALA A 403 -3.59 9.88 -0.56
N GLN A 404 -4.15 10.89 0.11
CA GLN A 404 -4.40 12.21 -0.48
C GLN A 404 -3.10 12.97 -0.79
N ASP A 405 -2.11 12.94 0.11
CA ASP A 405 -0.80 13.53 -0.12
C ASP A 405 -0.09 12.88 -1.32
N LEU A 406 -0.17 11.54 -1.44
CA LEU A 406 0.40 10.82 -2.58
C LEU A 406 -0.33 11.18 -3.88
N ALA A 407 -1.66 11.32 -3.85
CA ALA A 407 -2.43 11.75 -5.01
C ALA A 407 -2.05 13.17 -5.46
N ASP A 408 -1.78 14.10 -4.52
CA ASP A 408 -1.30 15.45 -4.84
C ASP A 408 0.06 15.43 -5.54
N VAL A 409 1.02 14.69 -4.96
CA VAL A 409 2.35 14.48 -5.55
C VAL A 409 2.24 13.84 -6.93
N GLY A 410 1.36 12.84 -7.07
CA GLY A 410 1.06 12.16 -8.32
C GLY A 410 0.58 13.10 -9.42
N GLN A 411 -0.43 13.93 -9.11
CA GLN A 411 -0.97 14.92 -10.03
C GLN A 411 0.07 15.96 -10.46
N ARG A 412 0.92 16.41 -9.53
CA ARG A 412 2.00 17.36 -9.84
C ARG A 412 2.98 16.79 -10.88
N VAL A 413 3.45 15.56 -10.69
CA VAL A 413 4.36 14.91 -11.64
C VAL A 413 3.66 14.66 -12.98
N LEU A 414 2.39 14.25 -12.97
CA LEU A 414 1.61 14.03 -14.19
C LEU A 414 1.52 15.31 -15.04
N LYS A 415 1.24 16.47 -14.43
CA LYS A 415 1.25 17.77 -15.14
C LYS A 415 2.60 18.08 -15.79
N LEU A 416 3.70 17.79 -15.11
CA LEU A 416 5.06 18.00 -15.64
C LEU A 416 5.42 17.05 -16.79
N ILE A 417 4.94 15.80 -16.74
CA ILE A 417 5.05 14.84 -17.86
C ILE A 417 4.30 15.38 -19.08
N LEU A 418 3.06 15.81 -18.87
CA LEU A 418 2.18 16.28 -19.94
C LEU A 418 2.50 17.70 -20.43
N ARG A 419 3.43 18.41 -19.76
CA ARG A 419 3.74 19.83 -20.02
C ARG A 419 2.48 20.71 -19.96
N VAL A 420 1.55 20.32 -19.09
CA VAL A 420 0.39 21.14 -18.78
C VAL A 420 0.88 22.23 -17.85
N GLU A 421 1.06 23.43 -18.38
CA GLU A 421 1.15 24.61 -17.54
C GLU A 421 -0.16 24.71 -16.76
N ASP A 422 -0.08 24.97 -15.45
CA ASP A 422 -1.26 25.34 -14.69
C ASP A 422 -1.89 26.48 -15.45
N THR A 423 -3.02 26.21 -16.09
CA THR A 423 -3.71 27.21 -16.88
C THR A 423 -3.94 28.33 -15.89
N VAL A 424 -3.31 29.49 -16.12
CA VAL A 424 -3.59 30.68 -15.35
C VAL A 424 -5.05 30.98 -15.66
N GLN A 425 -5.96 30.38 -14.91
CA GLN A 425 -7.31 30.87 -14.80
C GLN A 425 -7.09 32.33 -14.45
N THR A 426 -7.55 33.20 -15.32
CA THR A 426 -7.46 34.64 -15.09
C THR A 426 -8.39 34.91 -13.92
N LEU A 427 -7.84 34.80 -12.71
CA LEU A 427 -8.56 35.04 -11.48
C LEU A 427 -8.93 36.54 -11.48
N PRO A 428 -10.21 36.87 -11.27
CA PRO A 428 -10.60 38.26 -11.04
C PRO A 428 -10.00 38.74 -9.71
N ASP A 429 -9.89 40.05 -9.56
CA ASP A 429 -9.52 40.65 -8.28
C ASP A 429 -10.62 40.34 -7.24
N ASN A 430 -10.22 40.08 -6.00
CA ASN A 430 -11.09 39.66 -4.89
C ASN A 430 -11.83 38.34 -5.17
N ALA A 431 -11.12 37.34 -5.70
CA ALA A 431 -11.67 36.01 -5.90
C ALA A 431 -11.82 35.25 -4.57
N ILE A 432 -12.95 34.57 -4.40
CA ILE A 432 -13.17 33.57 -3.37
C ILE A 432 -13.27 32.21 -4.06
N LEU A 433 -12.32 31.33 -3.80
CA LEU A 433 -12.28 30.03 -4.46
C LEU A 433 -13.27 29.06 -3.82
N ILE A 434 -14.05 28.38 -4.63
CA ILE A 434 -14.95 27.30 -4.17
C ILE A 434 -14.53 26.01 -4.86
N ALA A 435 -14.23 24.99 -4.07
CA ALA A 435 -13.80 23.68 -4.56
C ALA A 435 -14.44 22.56 -3.73
N ASP A 436 -14.47 21.35 -4.29
CA ASP A 436 -14.81 20.17 -3.48
C ASP A 436 -13.71 19.97 -2.41
N GLN A 437 -12.46 19.93 -2.88
CA GLN A 437 -11.24 19.85 -2.08
C GLN A 437 -10.15 20.70 -2.74
N LEU A 438 -9.22 21.21 -1.93
CA LEU A 438 -7.96 21.79 -2.41
C LEU A 438 -6.80 20.92 -1.91
N SER A 439 -5.79 20.70 -2.74
CA SER A 439 -4.58 20.02 -2.31
C SER A 439 -3.61 21.00 -1.63
N PRO A 440 -2.62 20.52 -0.85
CA PRO A 440 -1.56 21.37 -0.30
C PRO A 440 -0.81 22.14 -1.40
N SER A 441 -0.52 21.48 -2.52
CA SER A 441 0.12 22.12 -3.68
C SER A 441 -0.71 23.27 -4.27
N GLN A 442 -2.02 23.07 -4.44
CA GLN A 442 -2.91 24.10 -4.97
C GLN A 442 -3.04 25.27 -3.99
N THR A 443 -3.16 24.98 -2.70
CA THR A 443 -3.32 25.99 -1.65
C THR A 443 -2.07 26.85 -1.52
N ALA A 444 -0.87 26.26 -1.59
CA ALA A 444 0.38 27.02 -1.52
C ALA A 444 0.66 27.83 -2.79
N GLY A 445 0.17 27.40 -3.95
CA GLY A 445 0.30 28.12 -5.21
C GLY A 445 -0.71 29.24 -5.43
N LEU A 446 -1.55 29.57 -4.44
CA LEU A 446 -2.57 30.60 -4.57
C LEU A 446 -1.94 32.00 -4.68
N ASP A 447 -2.37 32.76 -5.69
CA ASP A 447 -2.04 34.17 -5.83
C ASP A 447 -2.83 35.01 -4.80
N THR A 448 -2.21 35.27 -3.66
CA THR A 448 -2.79 36.04 -2.54
C THR A 448 -3.05 37.51 -2.88
N THR A 449 -2.58 38.01 -4.04
CA THR A 449 -2.92 39.37 -4.51
C THR A 449 -4.33 39.43 -5.12
N LYS A 450 -4.86 38.29 -5.56
CA LYS A 450 -6.18 38.18 -6.21
C LYS A 450 -7.17 37.38 -5.38
N VAL A 451 -6.70 36.29 -4.77
CA VAL A 451 -7.53 35.42 -3.93
C VAL A 451 -7.59 36.02 -2.54
N VAL A 452 -8.81 36.34 -2.09
CA VAL A 452 -9.07 36.90 -0.75
C VAL A 452 -9.54 35.84 0.24
N GLY A 453 -9.95 34.65 -0.22
CA GLY A 453 -10.30 33.53 0.65
C GLY A 453 -10.74 32.30 -0.14
N PHE A 454 -11.04 31.21 0.55
CA PHE A 454 -11.57 30.01 -0.12
C PHE A 454 -12.52 29.19 0.78
N ALA A 455 -13.34 28.36 0.13
CA ALA A 455 -14.29 27.47 0.77
C ALA A 455 -14.24 26.07 0.12
N THR A 456 -14.24 25.01 0.94
CA THR A 456 -14.24 23.61 0.49
C THR A 456 -15.37 22.78 1.08
N VAL A 457 -15.86 21.80 0.32
CA VAL A 457 -16.84 20.81 0.82
C VAL A 457 -16.19 19.87 1.80
N GLY A 458 -15.00 19.35 1.48
CA GLY A 458 -14.27 18.46 2.38
C GLY A 458 -13.18 19.16 3.20
N GLY A 459 -12.52 18.37 4.05
CA GLY A 459 -11.49 18.85 4.99
C GLY A 459 -12.03 19.26 6.37
N GLY A 460 -11.12 19.35 7.35
CA GLY A 460 -11.43 19.75 8.72
C GLY A 460 -10.51 20.87 9.22
N ALA A 461 -10.77 21.40 10.42
CA ALA A 461 -10.00 22.51 11.00
C ALA A 461 -8.50 22.21 11.19
N THR A 462 -8.11 20.94 11.22
CA THR A 462 -6.74 20.46 11.42
C THR A 462 -6.08 19.95 10.13
N SER A 463 -6.73 20.05 8.98
CA SER A 463 -6.17 19.56 7.71
C SER A 463 -4.94 20.36 7.27
N HIS A 464 -4.08 19.76 6.44
CA HIS A 464 -2.93 20.44 5.83
C HIS A 464 -3.34 21.75 5.11
N VAL A 465 -4.50 21.76 4.46
CA VAL A 465 -5.09 22.94 3.81
C VAL A 465 -5.40 24.05 4.81
N ALA A 466 -5.97 23.71 5.98
CA ALA A 466 -6.25 24.68 7.03
C ALA A 466 -4.96 25.31 7.61
N ILE A 467 -3.89 24.52 7.72
CA ILE A 467 -2.59 25.00 8.20
C ILE A 467 -1.96 25.95 7.17
N LEU A 468 -2.03 25.64 5.88
CA LEU A 468 -1.53 26.49 4.79
C LEU A 468 -2.35 27.78 4.64
N ALA A 469 -3.68 27.72 4.76
CA ALA A 469 -4.55 28.90 4.72
C ALA A 469 -4.15 29.94 5.77
N ARG A 470 -3.89 29.49 7.00
CA ARG A 470 -3.42 30.35 8.10
C ARG A 470 -2.06 30.96 7.81
N ALA A 471 -1.15 30.19 7.22
CA ALA A 471 0.19 30.67 6.86
C ALA A 471 0.13 31.77 5.79
N LEU A 472 -0.78 31.62 4.83
CA LEU A 472 -1.03 32.60 3.77
C LEU A 472 -1.88 33.80 4.23
N GLY A 473 -2.39 33.78 5.47
CA GLY A 473 -3.30 34.81 5.99
C GLY A 473 -4.65 34.86 5.29
N LEU A 474 -5.04 33.79 4.59
CA LEU A 474 -6.30 33.70 3.86
C LEU A 474 -7.41 33.17 4.77
N PRO A 475 -8.55 33.86 4.90
CA PRO A 475 -9.75 33.31 5.52
C PRO A 475 -10.26 32.09 4.74
N ALA A 476 -10.59 31.02 5.47
CA ALA A 476 -10.97 29.75 4.87
C ALA A 476 -12.04 29.00 5.66
N MET A 477 -12.99 28.41 4.95
CA MET A 477 -14.00 27.49 5.51
C MET A 477 -13.93 26.12 4.82
N CYS A 478 -14.02 25.05 5.59
CA CYS A 478 -14.08 23.67 5.10
C CYS A 478 -15.38 23.00 5.55
N GLY A 479 -15.69 21.80 5.08
CA GLY A 479 -16.87 21.07 5.57
C GLY A 479 -18.19 21.75 5.17
N LEU A 480 -18.22 22.52 4.08
CA LEU A 480 -19.47 23.11 3.60
C LEU A 480 -20.37 22.05 2.96
N PRO A 481 -21.70 22.25 2.97
CA PRO A 481 -22.61 21.40 2.23
C PRO A 481 -22.27 21.35 0.74
N VAL A 482 -22.44 20.19 0.10
CA VAL A 482 -22.12 19.94 -1.33
C VAL A 482 -22.76 20.97 -2.27
N HIS A 483 -23.91 21.54 -1.93
CA HIS A 483 -24.58 22.54 -2.77
C HIS A 483 -23.80 23.86 -2.90
N VAL A 484 -22.76 24.12 -2.10
CA VAL A 484 -21.83 25.23 -2.34
C VAL A 484 -21.20 25.15 -3.74
N LEU A 485 -21.01 23.93 -4.27
CA LEU A 485 -20.52 23.66 -5.62
C LEU A 485 -21.54 23.99 -6.72
N SER A 486 -22.73 24.46 -6.38
CA SER A 486 -23.70 24.98 -7.36
C SER A 486 -23.62 26.50 -7.55
N LEU A 487 -22.84 27.20 -6.72
CA LEU A 487 -22.65 28.66 -6.84
C LEU A 487 -21.90 28.99 -8.13
N ALA A 488 -22.52 29.76 -9.02
CA ALA A 488 -21.92 30.13 -10.29
C ALA A 488 -20.68 31.02 -10.09
N SER A 489 -19.64 30.82 -10.91
CA SER A 489 -18.50 31.74 -10.95
C SER A 489 -18.98 33.17 -11.26
N GLY A 490 -18.46 34.15 -10.52
CA GLY A 490 -18.89 35.55 -10.55
C GLY A 490 -20.01 35.90 -9.55
N THR A 491 -20.52 34.93 -8.78
CA THR A 491 -21.49 35.21 -7.71
C THR A 491 -20.79 35.98 -6.58
N PRO A 492 -21.32 37.12 -6.11
CA PRO A 492 -20.77 37.81 -4.95
C PRO A 492 -21.12 37.06 -3.66
N VAL A 493 -20.13 36.83 -2.79
CA VAL A 493 -20.28 36.15 -1.50
C VAL A 493 -19.53 36.87 -0.38
#